data_AF-A0A8G2FCX6-F1
#
_entry.id   AF-A0A8G2FCX6-F1
#
_cell.length_a   1.000
_cell.length_b   1.000
_cell.length_c   1.000
_cell.angle_alpha   90.00
_cell.angle_beta   90.00
_cell.angle_gamma   90.00
#
_symmetry.space_group_name_H-M   'P 1'
#
loop_
_entity.id
_entity.type
_entity.pdbx_description
1 polymer ?
#
loop_
_entity_poly.entity_id
_entity_poly.type
_entity_poly.pdbx_seq_one_letter_code
_entity_poly.pdbx_strand_id
1 'polypeptide(L)'
;MKRKWDARTKARIVLEGLMGGCVNEICRNHELRPGLYYKWRGHFLEHCHLIFEEQPRAPSQSDLAAENEKLKRLVGELTLELNKGGSLR
;
A
#
# COMPACT_ATOMS: atom_id res chain seq x y z
N MET A 1 -24.41 -12.17 3.32
CA MET A 1 -23.22 -11.72 2.54
C MET A 1 -22.86 -10.30 2.99
N LYS A 2 -21.65 -10.05 3.48
CA LYS A 2 -21.24 -8.69 3.93
C LYS A 2 -21.09 -7.77 2.71
N ARG A 3 -21.70 -6.58 2.75
CA ARG A 3 -21.49 -5.52 1.74
C ARG A 3 -19.99 -5.24 1.62
N LYS A 4 -19.44 -5.36 0.41
CA LYS A 4 -18.05 -4.99 0.13
C LYS A 4 -18.00 -3.49 -0.13
N TRP A 5 -17.22 -2.78 0.67
CA TRP A 5 -16.97 -1.36 0.50
C TRP A 5 -15.67 -1.17 -0.26
N ASP A 6 -15.74 -0.68 -1.50
CA ASP A 6 -14.56 -0.33 -2.29
C ASP A 6 -13.90 0.96 -1.76
N ALA A 7 -12.63 1.18 -2.13
CA ALA A 7 -11.84 2.30 -1.65
C ALA A 7 -12.42 3.67 -2.04
N ARG A 8 -12.96 3.80 -3.26
CA ARG A 8 -13.55 5.05 -3.76
C ARG A 8 -14.80 5.41 -2.97
N THR A 9 -15.66 4.44 -2.70
CA THR A 9 -16.89 4.66 -1.92
C THR A 9 -16.56 5.05 -0.48
N LYS A 10 -15.58 4.40 0.17
CA LYS A 10 -15.13 4.79 1.51
C LYS A 10 -14.62 6.23 1.55
N ALA A 11 -13.78 6.62 0.59
CA ALA A 11 -13.24 7.98 0.51
C ALA A 11 -14.35 9.01 0.33
N ARG A 12 -15.32 8.77 -0.56
CA ARG A 12 -16.47 9.67 -0.78
C ARG A 12 -17.27 9.91 0.50
N ILE A 13 -17.62 8.84 1.22
CA ILE A 13 -18.39 8.92 2.46
C ILE A 13 -17.64 9.71 3.53
N VAL A 14 -16.33 9.47 3.67
CA VAL A 14 -15.50 10.23 4.62
C VAL A 14 -15.45 11.71 4.25
N LEU A 15 -15.25 12.02 2.98
CA LEU A 15 -15.20 13.41 2.50
C LEU A 15 -16.53 14.14 2.72
N GLU A 16 -17.67 13.50 2.48
CA GLU A 16 -18.99 14.09 2.72
C GLU A 16 -19.16 14.57 4.17
N GLY A 17 -18.74 13.76 5.14
CA GLY A 17 -18.79 14.14 6.54
C GLY A 17 -17.70 15.15 6.94
N LEU A 18 -16.54 15.15 6.29
CA LEU A 18 -15.50 16.18 6.49
C LEU A 18 -15.90 17.55 5.91
N MET A 19 -16.72 17.57 4.85
CA MET A 19 -17.28 18.79 4.24
C MET A 19 -18.47 19.38 5.03
N GLY A 20 -18.72 18.89 6.25
CA GLY A 20 -19.77 19.40 7.13
C GLY A 20 -21.09 18.62 7.05
N GLY A 21 -21.14 17.50 6.33
CA GLY A 21 -22.33 16.65 6.29
C GLY A 21 -22.65 16.00 7.65
N CYS A 22 -23.94 15.81 7.92
CA CYS A 22 -24.39 15.18 9.16
C CYS A 22 -24.05 13.69 9.17
N VAL A 23 -23.12 13.28 10.05
CA VAL A 23 -22.64 11.89 10.14
C VAL A 23 -23.77 10.87 10.32
N ASN A 24 -24.82 11.22 11.08
CA ASN A 24 -25.95 10.33 11.29
C ASN A 24 -26.78 10.12 10.01
N GLU A 25 -26.96 11.15 9.20
CA GLU A 25 -27.68 11.07 7.92
C GLU A 25 -26.85 10.32 6.88
N ILE A 26 -25.56 10.64 6.78
CA ILE A 26 -24.60 9.91 5.94
C ILE A 26 -24.62 8.42 6.28
N CYS A 27 -24.56 8.09 7.57
CA CYS A 27 -24.60 6.70 8.02
C CYS A 27 -25.91 6.00 7.67
N ARG A 28 -27.06 6.68 7.78
CA ARG A 28 -28.36 6.12 7.37
C ARG A 28 -28.44 5.91 5.86
N ASN A 29 -28.08 6.91 5.06
CA ASN A 29 -28.14 6.87 3.60
C ASN A 29 -27.24 5.77 3.01
N HIS A 30 -26.12 5.49 3.67
CA HIS A 30 -25.18 4.46 3.26
C HIS A 30 -25.35 3.13 4.00
N GLU A 31 -26.36 2.95 4.86
CA GLU A 31 -26.51 1.76 5.72
C GLU A 31 -25.22 1.41 6.49
N LEU A 32 -24.53 2.45 6.95
CA LEU A 32 -23.25 2.38 7.61
C LEU A 32 -23.44 2.54 9.12
N ARG A 33 -22.69 1.76 9.91
CA ARG A 33 -22.65 1.97 11.36
C ARG A 33 -21.78 3.19 11.69
N PRO A 34 -22.20 4.12 12.57
CA PRO A 34 -21.40 5.31 12.92
C PRO A 34 -19.96 5.02 13.35
N GLY A 35 -19.73 3.96 14.13
CA GLY A 35 -18.37 3.56 14.52
C GLY A 35 -17.48 3.18 13.33
N LEU A 36 -18.06 2.63 12.25
CA LEU A 36 -17.32 2.30 11.04
C LEU A 36 -16.94 3.54 10.24
N TYR A 37 -17.81 4.56 10.19
CA TYR A 37 -17.49 5.87 9.63
C TYR A 37 -16.28 6.49 10.35
N TYR A 38 -16.31 6.57 11.68
CA TYR A 38 -15.21 7.17 12.43
C TYR A 38 -13.89 6.41 12.27
N LYS A 39 -13.95 5.07 12.17
CA LYS A 39 -12.78 4.26 11.83
C LYS A 39 -12.20 4.62 10.46
N TRP A 40 -13.05 4.76 9.44
CA TRP A 40 -12.60 5.16 8.11
C TRP A 40 -12.08 6.59 8.06
N ARG A 41 -12.74 7.52 8.77
CA ARG A 41 -12.29 8.91 8.89
C ARG A 41 -10.91 8.98 9.52
N GLY A 42 -10.67 8.25 10.61
CA GLY A 42 -9.36 8.18 11.27
C GLY A 42 -8.28 7.68 10.31
N HIS A 43 -8.52 6.54 9.67
CA HIS A 43 -7.59 5.98 8.68
C HIS A 43 -7.35 6.94 7.50
N PHE A 44 -8.37 7.62 7.01
CA PHE A 44 -8.25 8.57 5.91
C PHE A 44 -7.36 9.75 6.30
N LEU A 45 -7.62 10.38 7.46
CA LEU A 45 -6.84 11.53 7.92
C LEU A 45 -5.37 11.18 8.21
N GLU A 46 -5.11 9.95 8.68
CA GLU A 46 -3.76 9.46 8.91
C GLU A 46 -2.98 9.29 7.59
N HIS A 47 -3.63 8.83 6.52
CA HIS A 47 -2.93 8.44 5.29
C HIS A 47 -3.12 9.41 4.11
N CYS A 48 -4.00 10.42 4.20
CA CYS A 48 -4.31 11.28 3.05
C CYS A 48 -3.13 12.14 2.59
N HIS A 49 -2.15 12.41 3.48
CA HIS A 49 -0.94 13.17 3.14
C HIS A 49 -0.09 12.47 2.06
N LEU A 50 -0.13 11.14 2.00
CA LEU A 50 0.60 10.33 1.00
C LEU A 50 0.20 10.63 -0.45
N ILE A 51 -0.94 11.29 -0.68
CA ILE A 51 -1.38 11.71 -2.02
C ILE A 51 -0.50 12.87 -2.53
N PHE A 52 0.07 13.66 -1.63
CA PHE A 52 0.92 14.81 -1.95
C PHE A 52 2.41 14.48 -1.87
N GLU A 53 2.77 13.31 -1.34
CA GLU A 53 4.14 12.81 -1.41
C GLU A 53 4.43 12.35 -2.84
N GLU A 54 5.63 12.66 -3.35
CA GLU A 54 6.13 11.99 -4.54
C GLU A 54 6.17 10.50 -4.23
N GLN A 55 5.27 9.73 -4.85
CA GLN A 55 5.34 8.29 -4.72
C GLN A 55 6.73 7.86 -5.18
N PRO A 56 7.47 7.07 -4.38
CA PRO A 56 8.71 6.48 -4.85
C PRO A 56 8.41 5.84 -6.20
N ARG A 57 9.11 6.29 -7.25
CA ARG A 57 8.89 5.75 -8.59
C ARG A 57 9.01 4.24 -8.46
N ALA A 58 7.94 3.52 -8.77
CA ALA A 58 8.00 2.07 -8.80
C ALA A 58 9.17 1.68 -9.71
N PRO A 59 10.06 0.76 -9.28
CA PRO A 59 11.21 0.37 -10.08
C PRO A 59 10.74 0.02 -11.49
N SER A 60 11.32 0.67 -12.48
CA SER A 60 11.02 0.36 -13.86
C SER A 60 11.47 -1.07 -14.18
N GLN A 61 10.95 -1.67 -15.25
CA GLN A 61 11.43 -2.98 -15.69
C GLN A 61 12.95 -2.99 -15.93
N SER A 62 13.53 -1.87 -16.38
CA SER A 62 14.98 -1.73 -16.52
C SER A 62 15.69 -1.70 -15.17
N ASP A 63 15.14 -1.02 -14.16
CA ASP A 63 15.74 -0.99 -12.80
C ASP A 63 15.73 -2.39 -12.19
N LEU A 64 14.62 -3.10 -12.35
CA LEU A 64 14.48 -4.50 -11.90
C LEU A 64 15.43 -5.44 -12.65
N ALA A 65 15.59 -5.26 -13.96
CA ALA A 65 16.51 -6.07 -14.75
C ALA A 65 17.97 -5.85 -14.36
N ALA A 66 18.37 -4.59 -14.15
CA ALA A 66 19.71 -4.24 -13.69
C ALA A 66 20.02 -4.83 -12.31
N GLU A 67 19.07 -4.73 -11.37
CA GLU A 67 19.22 -5.33 -10.05
C GLU A 67 19.28 -6.87 -10.14
N ASN A 68 18.49 -7.49 -11.00
CA ASN A 68 18.51 -8.94 -11.20
C ASN A 68 19.87 -9.43 -11.71
N GLU A 69 20.48 -8.74 -12.67
CA GLU A 69 21.82 -9.05 -13.17
C GLU A 69 22.90 -8.88 -12.10
N LYS A 70 22.82 -7.80 -11.31
CA LYS A 70 23.72 -7.60 -10.17
C LYS A 70 23.62 -8.73 -9.16
N LEU A 71 22.40 -9.13 -8.81
CA LEU A 71 22.16 -10.23 -7.88
C LEU A 71 22.67 -11.57 -8.43
N LYS A 72 22.43 -11.88 -9.71
CA LYS A 72 22.97 -13.09 -10.36
C LYS A 72 24.50 -13.13 -10.31
N ARG A 73 25.17 -11.99 -10.55
CA ARG A 73 26.63 -11.90 -10.48
C ARG A 73 27.14 -12.21 -9.06
N LEU A 74 26.57 -11.55 -8.05
CA LEU A 74 26.91 -11.78 -6.64
C LEU A 74 26.71 -13.25 -6.25
N VAL A 75 25.59 -13.86 -6.65
CA VAL A 75 25.34 -15.29 -6.42
C VAL A 75 26.40 -16.15 -7.08
N GLY A 76 26.81 -15.84 -8.31
CA GLY A 76 27.87 -16.55 -9.01
C GLY A 76 29.22 -16.45 -8.31
N GLU A 77 29.60 -15.24 -7.87
CA GLU A 77 30.83 -14.99 -7.11
C GLU A 77 30.85 -15.78 -5.80
N LEU A 78 29.79 -15.70 -4.98
CA LEU A 78 29.67 -16.48 -3.74
C LEU A 78 29.73 -17.99 -4.00
N THR A 79 29.09 -18.47 -5.07
CA THR A 79 29.08 -19.90 -5.42
C THR A 79 30.49 -20.39 -5.73
N LEU A 80 31.27 -19.61 -6.48
CA LEU A 80 32.66 -19.93 -6.80
C LEU A 80 33.55 -19.91 -5.55
N GLU A 81 33.36 -18.95 -4.64
CA GLU A 81 34.09 -18.89 -3.37
C GLU A 81 33.82 -20.12 -2.50
N LEU A 82 32.55 -20.52 -2.36
CA LEU A 82 32.17 -21.72 -1.62
C LEU A 82 32.75 -23.00 -2.24
N ASN A 83 32.72 -23.12 -3.57
CA ASN A 83 33.30 -24.27 -4.26
C ASN A 83 34.83 -24.33 -4.14
N LYS A 84 35.51 -23.18 -4.16
CA LYS A 84 36.96 -23.11 -3.92
C LYS A 84 37.31 -23.51 -2.48
N GLY A 85 36.50 -23.12 -1.50
CA GLY A 85 36.66 -23.54 -0.10
C GLY A 85 36.34 -25.01 0.16
N GLY A 86 35.44 -25.61 -0.62
CA GLY A 86 35.09 -27.03 -0.58
C GLY A 86 36.10 -27.95 -1.28
N SER A 87 36.88 -27.43 -2.24
CA SER A 87 37.93 -28.19 -2.95
C SER A 87 39.25 -28.31 -2.19
N LEU A 88 39.38 -27.65 -1.03
CA LEU A 88 40.58 -27.65 -0.17
C LEU A 88 40.43 -28.54 1.08
N ARG A 89 39.42 -29.43 1.12
CA ARG A 89 39.22 -30.42 2.19
C ARG A 89 39.15 -31.83 1.64
#